data_AF-A0A2E0CLN9-F1
#
_entry.id   AF-A0A2E0CLN9-F1
#
_cell.length_a   1.000
_cell.length_b   1.000
_cell.length_c   1.000
_cell.angle_alpha   90.00
_cell.angle_beta   90.00
_cell.angle_gamma   90.00
#
_symmetry.space_group_name_H-M   'P 1'
#
loop_
_entity.id
_entity.type
_entity.pdbx_description
1 polymer ?
#
loop_
_entity_poly.entity_id
_entity_poly.type
_entity_poly.pdbx_seq_one_letter_code
_entity_poly.pdbx_strand_id
1 'polypeptide(L)' 'MTFKYNKINAKCMWCKRTQNPHPDFLKETIPTKIFESKKGRMVELCFSCFEQEKAFAEKQKIDFKIILDTKLEVLKLLKL' A
#
# COMPACT_ATOMS: atom_id res chain seq x y z
N MET A 1 -1.52 -0.37 16.13
CA MET A 1 -0.58 -0.28 14.97
C MET A 1 -1.13 0.70 13.95
N THR A 2 -0.53 1.88 13.81
CA THR A 2 -1.07 3.03 13.07
C THR A 2 -0.31 3.30 11.77
N PHE A 3 -0.92 4.04 10.85
CA PHE A 3 -0.22 4.62 9.69
C PHE A 3 0.71 5.75 10.16
N LYS A 4 1.85 5.89 9.50
CA LYS A 4 2.79 7.00 9.75
C LYS A 4 2.43 8.17 8.83
N TYR A 5 2.20 9.33 9.44
CA TYR A 5 1.97 10.60 8.74
C TYR A 5 3.29 11.34 8.55
N ASN A 6 3.37 12.20 7.53
CA ASN A 6 4.54 13.07 7.27
C ASN A 6 5.89 12.33 7.19
N LYS A 7 5.88 11.06 6.74
CA LYS A 7 7.10 10.31 6.47
C LYS A 7 7.75 10.88 5.21
N ILE A 8 8.91 11.52 5.35
CA ILE A 8 9.67 12.19 4.27
C ILE A 8 9.79 11.32 3.00
N ASN A 9 10.04 10.02 3.18
CA ASN A 9 10.20 9.06 2.08
C ASN A 9 8.97 8.14 1.94
N ALA A 10 7.76 8.64 2.19
CA ALA A 10 6.54 7.87 2.00
C ALA A 10 6.36 7.53 0.52
N LYS A 11 6.14 6.25 0.23
CA LYS A 11 5.86 5.80 -1.13
C LYS A 11 4.93 4.61 -1.11
N CYS A 12 3.76 4.76 -1.71
CA CYS A 12 2.90 3.60 -1.94
C CYS A 12 3.47 2.77 -3.09
N MET A 13 3.75 1.49 -2.85
CA MET A 13 4.27 0.61 -3.90
C MET A 13 3.23 0.36 -5.01
N TRP A 14 1.92 0.48 -4.72
CA TRP A 14 0.84 0.16 -5.64
C TRP A 14 0.52 1.34 -6.55
N CYS A 15 0.06 2.46 -5.97
CA CYS A 15 -0.32 3.64 -6.75
C CYS A 15 0.84 4.62 -7.00
N LYS A 16 2.06 4.31 -6.50
CA LYS A 16 3.30 5.11 -6.64
C LYS A 16 3.25 6.54 -6.09
N ARG A 17 2.11 6.97 -5.52
CA ARG A 17 1.98 8.28 -4.87
C ARG A 17 3.00 8.44 -3.74
N THR A 18 3.42 9.67 -3.55
CA THR A 18 4.33 10.11 -2.47
C THR A 18 3.72 11.30 -1.70
N GLN A 19 2.93 12.14 -2.36
CA GLN A 19 2.32 13.35 -1.81
C GLN A 19 0.82 13.22 -1.59
N ASN A 20 0.31 13.90 -0.58
CA ASN A 20 -1.12 13.95 -0.27
C ASN A 20 -1.89 14.54 -1.47
N PRO A 21 -2.90 13.84 -2.02
CA PRO A 21 -3.65 14.33 -3.18
C PRO A 21 -4.61 15.48 -2.83
N HIS A 22 -4.83 15.78 -1.56
CA HIS A 22 -5.75 16.83 -1.14
C HIS A 22 -5.11 18.22 -1.34
N PRO A 23 -5.82 19.17 -1.98
CA PRO A 23 -5.27 20.49 -2.35
C PRO A 23 -4.80 21.33 -1.16
N ASP A 24 -5.38 21.12 0.03
CA ASP A 24 -4.97 21.86 1.23
C ASP A 24 -3.68 21.32 1.88
N PHE A 25 -3.21 20.13 1.47
CA PHE A 25 -2.11 19.40 2.11
C PHE A 25 -0.95 19.09 1.17
N LEU A 26 -0.70 19.97 0.18
CA LEU A 26 0.32 19.77 -0.86
C LEU A 26 1.76 19.59 -0.35
N LYS A 27 2.04 20.03 0.88
CA LYS A 27 3.35 19.87 1.54
C LYS A 27 3.47 18.57 2.34
N GLU A 28 2.37 17.84 2.51
CA GLU A 28 2.34 16.60 3.28
C GLU A 28 2.53 15.37 2.39
N THR A 29 3.21 14.38 2.94
CA THR A 29 3.35 13.07 2.31
C THR A 29 2.12 12.21 2.60
N ILE A 30 1.80 11.25 1.73
CA ILE A 30 0.71 10.31 2.03
C ILE A 30 0.97 9.50 3.30
N PRO A 31 -0.06 9.23 4.12
CA PRO A 31 0.07 8.32 5.24
C PRO A 31 0.33 6.90 4.73
N THR A 32 1.40 6.27 5.22
CA THR A 32 1.85 4.95 4.78
C THR A 32 2.09 4.00 5.95
N LYS A 33 2.03 2.70 5.65
CA LYS A 33 2.40 1.62 6.57
C LYS A 33 3.10 0.52 5.79
N ILE A 34 4.08 -0.11 6.43
CA ILE A 34 4.78 -1.28 5.90
C ILE A 34 4.06 -2.53 6.40
N PHE A 35 3.75 -3.42 5.46
CA PHE A 35 3.15 -4.72 5.69
C PHE A 35 4.10 -5.80 5.19
N GLU A 36 4.07 -6.96 5.83
CA GLU A 36 4.83 -8.12 5.39
C GLU A 36 3.88 -9.08 4.66
N SER A 37 4.25 -9.48 3.43
CA SER A 37 3.51 -10.47 2.64
C SER A 37 3.66 -11.88 3.22
N LYS A 38 2.96 -12.87 2.63
CA LYS A 38 3.04 -14.26 3.10
C LYS A 38 4.44 -14.84 2.85
N LYS A 39 5.10 -14.42 1.77
CA LYS A 39 6.49 -14.77 1.43
C LYS A 39 7.54 -13.89 2.13
N GLY A 40 7.19 -13.09 3.12
CA GLY A 40 8.14 -12.26 3.89
C GLY A 40 8.61 -10.99 3.17
N ARG A 41 7.89 -10.52 2.14
CA ARG A 41 8.28 -9.32 1.39
C ARG A 41 7.67 -8.09 2.04
N MET A 42 8.48 -7.05 2.19
CA MET A 42 8.04 -5.77 2.75
C MET A 42 7.31 -4.93 1.68
N VAL A 43 6.09 -4.53 2.02
CA VAL A 43 5.19 -3.78 1.16
C VAL A 43 4.76 -2.50 1.85
N GLU A 44 5.13 -1.36 1.29
CA GLU A 44 4.67 -0.06 1.75
C GLU A 44 3.39 0.36 1.01
N LEU A 45 2.28 0.47 1.74
CA LEU A 45 1.00 0.93 1.18
C LEU A 45 0.58 2.24 1.82
N CYS A 46 -0.09 3.07 1.02
CA CYS A 46 -0.88 4.17 1.55
C CYS A 46 -2.19 3.67 2.14
N PHE A 47 -2.81 4.50 2.97
CA PHE A 47 -4.09 4.19 3.61
C PHE A 47 -5.15 3.71 2.62
N SER A 48 -5.34 4.44 1.51
CA SER A 48 -6.36 4.10 0.50
C SER A 48 -6.13 2.75 -0.17
N CYS A 49 -4.89 2.44 -0.59
CA CYS A 49 -4.59 1.15 -1.20
C CYS A 49 -4.74 0.00 -0.19
N PHE A 50 -4.35 0.22 1.07
CA PHE A 50 -4.56 -0.77 2.11
C PHE A 50 -6.04 -1.10 2.30
N GLU A 51 -6.92 -0.09 2.45
CA GLU A 51 -8.36 -0.32 2.65
C GLU A 51 -8.99 -1.07 1.46
N GLN A 52 -8.58 -0.75 0.23
CA GLN A 52 -9.05 -1.47 -0.96
C GLN A 52 -8.65 -2.94 -0.95
N GLU A 53 -7.37 -3.24 -0.69
CA GLU A 53 -6.87 -4.61 -0.66
C GLU A 53 -7.44 -5.40 0.51
N LYS A 54 -7.67 -4.75 1.67
CA LYS A 54 -8.31 -5.34 2.83
C LYS A 54 -9.78 -5.68 2.56
N ALA A 55 -10.55 -4.74 2.00
CA ALA A 55 -11.94 -4.98 1.62
C ALA A 55 -12.06 -6.10 0.57
N PHE A 56 -11.13 -6.16 -0.39
CA PHE A 56 -11.04 -7.25 -1.35
C PHE A 56 -10.74 -8.59 -0.67
N ALA A 57 -9.78 -8.63 0.25
CA ALA A 57 -9.43 -9.81 1.04
C ALA A 57 -10.63 -10.38 1.81
N GLU A 58 -11.35 -9.50 2.52
CA GLU A 58 -12.54 -9.85 3.29
C GLU A 58 -13.65 -10.39 2.38
N LYS A 59 -13.93 -9.71 1.26
CA LYS A 59 -14.95 -10.15 0.29
C LYS A 59 -14.65 -11.53 -0.30
N GLN A 60 -13.39 -11.81 -0.62
CA GLN A 60 -12.97 -13.08 -1.22
C GLN A 60 -12.65 -14.16 -0.18
N LYS A 61 -12.64 -13.83 1.11
CA LYS A 61 -12.18 -14.70 2.21
C LYS A 61 -10.75 -15.23 1.98
N ILE A 62 -9.88 -14.38 1.45
CA ILE A 62 -8.46 -14.68 1.20
C ILE A 62 -7.61 -13.93 2.22
N ASP A 63 -6.50 -14.54 2.66
CA ASP A 63 -5.52 -13.86 3.51
C ASP A 63 -4.94 -12.63 2.78
N PHE A 64 -5.08 -11.45 3.39
CA PHE A 64 -4.51 -10.19 2.90
C PHE A 64 -3.04 -10.32 2.53
N LYS A 65 -2.24 -11.09 3.28
CA LYS A 65 -0.82 -11.31 3.00
C LYS A 65 -0.58 -12.03 1.67
N ILE A 66 -1.49 -12.93 1.27
CA ILE A 66 -1.43 -13.61 -0.03
C ILE A 66 -1.74 -12.64 -1.16
N ILE A 67 -2.72 -11.74 -0.95
CA ILE A 67 -3.06 -10.70 -1.92
C ILE A 67 -1.86 -9.79 -2.21
N LEU A 68 -1.09 -9.43 -1.18
CA LEU A 68 0.15 -8.65 -1.36
C LEU A 68 1.15 -9.38 -2.26
N ASP A 69 1.36 -10.68 -2.06
CA ASP A 69 2.25 -11.46 -2.91
C ASP A 69 1.76 -11.52 -4.35
N THR A 70 0.48 -11.80 -4.57
CA THR A 70 -0.12 -11.84 -5.90
C THR A 70 0.05 -10.51 -6.62
N LYS A 71 -0.22 -9.38 -5.94
CA LYS A 71 -0.07 -8.05 -6.53
C LYS A 71 1.38 -7.76 -6.91
N LEU A 72 2.34 -8.13 -6.06
CA LEU A 72 3.76 -7.99 -6.37
C LEU A 72 4.17 -8.79 -7.60
N GLU A 73 3.70 -10.04 -7.75
CA GLU A 73 4.02 -10.82 -8.94
C GLU A 73 3.38 -10.22 -10.20
N VAL A 74 2.13 -9.74 -10.11
CA VAL A 74 1.46 -9.04 -11.22
C VAL A 74 2.24 -7.79 -11.64
N LEU A 75 2.66 -6.95 -10.68
CA LEU A 75 3.45 -5.75 -10.98
C LEU A 75 4.77 -6.09 -11.69
N LYS A 76 5.48 -7.13 -11.25
CA LYS A 76 6.70 -7.61 -11.92
C LYS A 76 6.44 -8.08 -13.34
N LEU A 77 5.38 -8.86 -13.56
CA LEU A 77 5.00 -9.36 -14.88
C LEU A 77 4.67 -8.20 -15.84
N LEU A 78 4.01 -7.16 -15.32
CA LEU A 78 3.67 -5.96 -16.07
C LEU A 78 4.82 -4.94 -16.18
N LYS A 79 5.98 -5.21 -15.55
CA LYS A 79 7.14 -4.31 -15.49
C LYS A 79 6.80 -2.92 -14.89
N LEU A 80 5.96 -2.89 -13.84
CA LEU A 80 5.47 -1.70 -13.11
C LEU A 80 6.03 -1.57 -11.68
#